data_AF-A0A6M3LW98-F1
#
_entry.id   AF-A0A6M3LW98-F1
#
_cell.length_a   1.000
_cell.length_b   1.000
_cell.length_c   1.000
_cell.angle_alpha   90.00
_cell.angle_beta   90.00
_cell.angle_gamma   90.00
#
_symmetry.space_group_name_H-M   'P 1'
#
loop_
_entity.id
_entity.type
_entity.pdbx_description
1 polymer ?
#
loop_
_entity_poly.entity_id
_entity_poly.type
_entity_poly.pdbx_seq_one_letter_code
_entity_poly.pdbx_strand_id
1 'polypeptide(L)' 'MSMNDSARKVYADQVEDIIDKLGLQQTVELISDICYEKANHIQENWQDENTAHAWDFAGGYLFKACLSTAIKSL' A
#
# COMPACT_ATOMS: atom_id res chain seq x y z
N MET A 1 7.73 5.01 -17.68
CA MET A 1 8.52 6.24 -17.42
C MET A 1 9.22 6.06 -16.08
N SER A 2 10.54 6.23 -16.01
CA SER A 2 11.26 6.21 -14.73
C SER A 2 11.01 7.51 -14.01
N MET A 3 10.64 7.46 -12.73
CA MET A 3 10.51 8.64 -11.89
C MET A 3 11.90 9.30 -11.77
N ASN A 4 12.00 10.63 -11.94
CA ASN A 4 13.26 11.33 -11.73
C ASN A 4 13.54 11.47 -10.22
N ASP A 5 14.81 11.63 -9.86
CA ASP A 5 15.25 11.58 -8.46
C ASP A 5 14.64 12.68 -7.59
N SER A 6 14.40 13.87 -8.16
CA SER A 6 13.77 14.99 -7.46
C SER A 6 12.30 14.72 -7.12
N ALA A 7 11.53 14.19 -8.07
CA ALA A 7 10.13 13.82 -7.83
C ALA A 7 10.04 12.67 -6.82
N ARG A 8 10.92 11.67 -6.92
CA ARG A 8 10.98 10.59 -5.94
C ARG A 8 11.19 11.12 -4.52
N LYS A 9 12.09 12.08 -4.34
CA LYS A 9 12.33 12.67 -3.01
C LYS A 9 11.09 13.34 -2.44
N VAL A 10 10.36 14.12 -3.24
CA VAL A 10 9.13 14.79 -2.77
C VAL A 10 8.10 13.78 -2.26
N TYR A 11 7.86 12.70 -3.02
CA TYR A 11 6.91 11.67 -2.60
C TYR A 11 7.42 10.84 -1.42
N ALA A 12 8.73 10.60 -1.33
CA ALA A 12 9.32 9.91 -0.18
C ALA A 12 9.16 10.73 1.10
N ASP A 13 9.44 12.03 1.05
CA ASP A 13 9.28 12.93 2.19
C ASP A 13 7.81 12.95 2.68
N GLN A 14 6.83 12.90 1.76
CA GLN A 14 5.41 12.78 2.12
C GLN A 14 5.05 11.44 2.78
N VAL A 15 5.67 10.34 2.35
CA VAL A 15 5.45 9.02 2.97
C VAL A 15 6.09 8.97 4.36
N GLU A 16 7.27 9.55 4.52
CA GLU A 16 7.95 9.68 5.82
C GLU A 16 7.08 10.48 6.81
N ASP A 17 6.52 11.62 6.38
CA ASP A 17 5.59 12.42 7.18
C ASP A 17 4.35 11.64 7.66
N ILE A 18 3.88 10.68 6.87
CA ILE A 18 2.73 9.82 7.23
C ILE A 18 3.18 8.77 8.25
N ILE A 19 4.34 8.14 8.02
CA ILE A 19 4.91 7.15 8.93
C ILE A 19 5.18 7.76 10.30
N ASP A 20 5.70 8.98 10.36
CA ASP A 20 5.98 9.68 11.62
C ASP A 20 4.70 9.98 12.43
N LYS A 21 3.58 10.24 11.74
CA LYS A 21 2.30 10.56 12.38
C LYS A 21 1.53 9.33 12.84
N LEU A 22 1.53 8.27 12.04
CA LEU A 22 0.69 7.09 12.26
C LEU A 22 1.45 5.89 12.83
N GLY A 23 2.77 5.85 12.61
CA GLY A 23 3.58 4.66 12.78
C GLY A 23 3.61 3.80 11.51
N LEU A 24 4.68 3.02 11.36
CA LEU A 24 4.87 2.15 10.20
C LEU A 24 3.76 1.12 10.06
N GLN A 25 3.30 0.53 11.17
CA GLN A 25 2.28 -0.53 11.17
C GLN A 25 0.95 -0.03 10.59
N GLN A 26 0.42 1.06 11.13
CA GLN A 26 -0.83 1.67 10.70
C GLN A 26 -0.72 2.21 9.27
N THR A 27 0.46 2.70 8.87
CA THR A 27 0.70 3.14 7.50
C THR A 27 0.63 1.97 6.51
N VAL A 28 1.24 0.83 6.83
CA VAL A 28 1.21 -0.37 5.99
C VAL A 28 -0.21 -0.95 5.91
N GLU A 29 -0.96 -0.94 7.01
CA GLU A 29 -2.37 -1.34 7.05
C GLU A 29 -3.23 -0.45 6.15
N LEU A 30 -3.06 0.88 6.24
CA LEU A 30 -3.75 1.83 5.37
C LEU A 30 -3.44 1.60 3.89
N ILE A 31 -2.18 1.32 3.54
CA ILE A 31 -1.80 1.02 2.15
C ILE A 31 -2.45 -0.29 1.69
N SER A 32 -2.53 -1.30 2.57
CA SER A 32 -3.24 -2.55 2.26
C SER A 32 -4.71 -2.29 1.92
N ASP A 33 -5.39 -1.46 2.70
CA ASP A 33 -6.80 -1.12 2.46
C ASP A 33 -6.97 -0.40 1.11
N ILE A 34 -6.09 0.58 0.81
CA ILE A 34 -6.07 1.25 -0.49
C ILE A 34 -5.88 0.25 -1.63
N CYS A 35 -5.05 -0.77 -1.46
CA CYS A 35 -4.86 -1.80 -2.49
C CYS A 35 -6.16 -2.58 -2.77
N TYR A 36 -6.90 -2.97 -1.74
CA TYR A 36 -8.19 -3.64 -1.91
C TYR A 36 -9.24 -2.73 -2.56
N GLU A 37 -9.31 -1.46 -2.15
CA GLU A 37 -10.21 -0.49 -2.77
C GLU A 37 -9.87 -0.27 -4.26
N LYS A 38 -8.58 -0.23 -4.61
CA LYS A 38 -8.14 -0.15 -6.01
C LYS A 38 -8.48 -1.40 -6.80
N ALA A 39 -8.32 -2.59 -6.22
CA ALA A 39 -8.73 -3.84 -6.85
C ALA A 39 -10.21 -3.81 -7.22
N ASN A 40 -11.08 -3.46 -6.26
CA ASN A 40 -12.52 -3.32 -6.46
C ASN A 40 -12.84 -2.28 -7.54
N HIS A 41 -12.25 -1.10 -7.45
CA HIS A 41 -12.48 -0.03 -8.43
C HIS A 41 -12.09 -0.44 -9.85
N ILE A 42 -10.96 -1.12 -10.02
CA ILE A 42 -10.47 -1.58 -11.33
C ILE A 42 -11.38 -2.68 -11.89
N GLN A 43 -11.79 -3.62 -11.05
CA GLN A 43 -12.71 -4.68 -11.46
C GLN A 43 -14.07 -4.12 -11.89
N GLU A 44 -14.64 -3.20 -11.11
CA GLU A 44 -15.98 -2.64 -11.38
C GLU A 44 -16.00 -1.68 -12.57
N ASN A 45 -14.97 -0.83 -12.70
CA ASN A 45 -15.00 0.26 -13.68
C ASN A 45 -14.27 -0.07 -14.97
N TRP A 46 -13.20 -0.86 -14.91
CA TRP A 46 -12.34 -1.15 -16.07
C TRP A 46 -12.46 -2.59 -16.54
N GLN A 47 -13.10 -3.47 -15.73
CA GLN A 47 -13.26 -4.90 -16.03
C GLN A 47 -11.92 -5.61 -16.29
N ASP A 48 -10.84 -5.07 -15.74
CA ASP A 48 -9.49 -5.64 -15.85
C ASP A 48 -9.20 -6.53 -14.64
N GLU A 49 -9.59 -7.80 -14.76
CA GLU A 49 -9.41 -8.79 -13.70
C GLU A 49 -7.94 -9.02 -13.35
N ASN A 50 -7.03 -8.94 -14.32
CA ASN A 50 -5.61 -9.18 -14.08
C ASN A 50 -5.01 -8.08 -13.22
N THR A 51 -5.31 -6.82 -13.56
CA THR A 51 -4.84 -5.67 -12.78
C THR A 51 -5.51 -5.66 -11.41
N ALA A 52 -6.82 -5.93 -11.33
CA ALA A 52 -7.53 -6.02 -10.05
C ALA A 52 -6.90 -7.08 -9.13
N HIS A 53 -6.62 -8.28 -9.65
CA HIS A 53 -5.99 -9.36 -8.89
C HIS A 53 -4.56 -9.00 -8.43
N ALA A 54 -3.79 -8.25 -9.23
CA ALA A 54 -2.47 -7.78 -8.81
C ALA A 54 -2.53 -6.83 -7.62
N TRP A 55 -3.52 -5.93 -7.59
CA TRP A 55 -3.78 -5.03 -6.46
C TRP A 55 -4.25 -5.80 -5.22
N ASP A 56 -5.19 -6.74 -5.38
CA ASP A 56 -5.69 -7.57 -4.28
C ASP A 56 -4.57 -8.39 -3.64
N PHE A 57 -3.73 -9.02 -4.47
CA PHE A 57 -2.56 -9.77 -4.01
C PHE A 57 -1.57 -8.89 -3.22
N ALA A 58 -1.31 -7.67 -3.70
CA ALA A 58 -0.43 -6.72 -3.02
C ALA A 58 -0.99 -6.31 -1.65
N GLY A 59 -2.29 -6.02 -1.57
CA GLY A 59 -2.98 -5.76 -0.30
C GLY A 59 -2.84 -6.93 0.67
N GLY A 60 -3.14 -8.15 0.21
CA GLY A 60 -2.99 -9.38 0.99
C GLY A 60 -1.56 -9.60 1.54
N TYR A 61 -0.54 -9.24 0.76
CA TYR A 61 0.85 -9.33 1.21
C TYR A 61 1.18 -8.31 2.30
N LEU A 62 0.74 -7.05 2.13
CA LEU A 62 0.96 -5.97 3.09
C LEU A 62 0.24 -6.22 4.42
N PHE A 63 -1.01 -6.69 4.37
CA PHE A 63 -1.77 -7.07 5.56
C PHE A 63 -1.04 -8.14 6.38
N LYS A 64 -0.53 -9.19 5.71
CA LYS A 64 0.25 -10.25 6.37
C LYS A 64 1.55 -9.73 6.97
N ALA A 65 2.23 -8.80 6.30
CA ALA A 65 3.44 -8.18 6.82
C ALA A 65 3.16 -7.43 8.14
N CYS A 66 2.05 -6.71 8.23
CA CYS A 66 1.58 -6.02 9.43
C CYS A 66 1.32 -6.97 10.62
N LEU A 67 0.66 -8.11 10.37
CA LEU A 67 0.42 -9.13 11.40
C LEU A 67 1.72 -9.74 11.94
N SER A 68 2.72 -9.95 11.07
CA SER A 68 4.00 -10.51 11.49
C SER A 68 4.80 -9.57 12.40
N THR A 69 4.70 -8.25 12.19
CA THR A 69 5.33 -7.26 13.07
C THR A 69 4.65 -7.17 14.43
N ALA A 70 3.32 -7.29 14.48
CA ALA A 70 2.56 -7.24 15.74
C ALA A 70 2.81 -8.46 16.66
N ILE A 71 3.01 -9.65 16.08
CA ILE A 71 3.27 -10.88 16.84
C ILE A 71 4.69 -10.92 17.43
N LYS A 72 5.67 -10.25 16.79
CA LYS A 72 7.06 -10.22 17.26
C LYS A 72 7.32 -9.19 18.37
N SER A 73 6.38 -8.28 18.63
CA SER A 73 6.48 -7.24 19.66
C SER A 73 5.82 -7.62 20.99
N LEU A 74 5.30 -8.85 21.11
CA LEU A 74 4.76 -9.46 22.34
C LEU A 74 5.74 -10.50 22.89
#